data_AF-A0A1E5G737-F1
#
_entry.id   AF-A0A1E5G737-F1
#
_cell.length_a   1.000
_cell.length_b   1.000
_cell.length_c   1.000
_cell.angle_alpha   90.00
_cell.angle_beta   90.00
_cell.angle_gamma   90.00
#
_symmetry.space_group_name_H-M   'P 1'
#
loop_
_entity.id
_entity.type
_entity.pdbx_description
1 polymer ?
#
loop_
_entity_poly.entity_id
_entity_poly.type
_entity_poly.pdbx_seq_one_letter_code
_entity_poly.pdbx_strand_id
1 'polypeptide(L)'
;MKNIRYAFASVSYHKKISFSLGIFSILFLTLSTSLLNLIDIENIFYTEVKELANISIYVKNYQKLIHLYSVMYIVLLVVALIFICGLIFSAIQIKKQDMLKWRIMGFKNHFIIKQAVLETLIPLLAGVLFTAVALLVCQHTYEFLLTSIKPWLSQLLGLERVAFFSSNAIIESTPNQIMHTNSNTNFISLGITNLDTHNISTAFIKNSLLLIVAATISTIASSYTFLKKRPQY
;
A
#
# COMPACT_ATOMS: atom_id res chain seq x y z
N MET A 1 -8.04 -30.63 -5.26
CA MET A 1 -6.60 -30.97 -5.16
C MET A 1 -5.86 -30.98 -6.49
N LYS A 2 -6.31 -31.69 -7.54
CA LYS A 2 -5.56 -31.77 -8.81
C LYS A 2 -5.27 -30.39 -9.45
N ASN A 3 -6.27 -29.50 -9.56
CA ASN A 3 -6.09 -28.15 -10.12
C ASN A 3 -5.06 -27.30 -9.36
N ILE A 4 -5.05 -27.39 -8.03
CA ILE A 4 -4.10 -26.66 -7.18
C ILE A 4 -2.68 -27.16 -7.44
N ARG A 5 -2.48 -28.48 -7.53
CA ARG A 5 -1.18 -29.08 -7.85
C ARG A 5 -0.67 -28.64 -9.23
N TYR A 6 -1.55 -28.60 -10.24
CA TYR A 6 -1.20 -28.10 -11.57
C TYR A 6 -0.86 -26.60 -11.56
N ALA A 7 -1.55 -25.80 -10.75
CA ALA A 7 -1.26 -24.38 -10.64
C ALA A 7 0.10 -24.13 -9.97
N PHE A 8 0.42 -24.84 -8.89
CA PHE A 8 1.75 -24.78 -8.28
C PHE A 8 2.86 -25.24 -9.23
N ALA A 9 2.61 -26.29 -10.02
CA ALA A 9 3.56 -26.73 -11.05
C ALA A 9 3.76 -25.66 -12.12
N SER A 10 2.68 -25.01 -12.59
CA SER A 10 2.73 -23.91 -13.57
C SER A 10 3.45 -22.67 -13.04
N VAL A 11 3.20 -22.31 -11.77
CA VAL A 11 3.91 -21.23 -11.07
C VAL A 11 5.41 -21.54 -10.97
N SER A 12 5.76 -22.80 -10.66
CA SER A 12 7.14 -23.28 -10.62
C SER A 12 7.79 -23.34 -12.00
N TYR A 13 7.02 -23.51 -13.07
CA TYR A 13 7.54 -23.47 -14.44
C TYR A 13 7.82 -22.02 -14.89
N HIS A 14 6.92 -21.08 -14.58
CA HIS A 14 7.07 -19.66 -14.89
C HIS A 14 7.54 -18.84 -13.68
N LYS A 15 8.66 -19.23 -13.06
CA LYS A 15 9.16 -18.61 -11.80
C LYS A 15 9.38 -17.11 -11.92
N LYS A 16 10.01 -16.64 -13.02
CA LYS A 16 10.36 -15.22 -13.18
C LYS A 16 9.14 -14.29 -13.11
N ILE A 17 8.07 -14.67 -13.82
CA ILE A 17 6.82 -13.89 -13.87
C ILE A 17 6.10 -13.97 -12.52
N SER A 18 6.01 -15.18 -11.96
CA SER A 18 5.35 -15.40 -10.67
C SER A 18 6.06 -14.65 -9.55
N PHE A 19 7.40 -14.63 -9.56
CA PHE A 19 8.21 -13.88 -8.61
C PHE A 19 8.05 -12.37 -8.80
N SER A 20 8.01 -11.88 -10.05
CA SER A 20 7.74 -10.47 -10.33
C SER A 20 6.37 -10.02 -9.83
N LEU A 21 5.32 -10.84 -10.03
CA LEU A 21 3.99 -10.58 -9.46
C LEU A 21 4.00 -10.53 -7.93
N GLY A 22 4.73 -11.45 -7.29
CA GLY A 22 4.90 -11.49 -5.83
C GLY A 22 5.62 -10.25 -5.29
N ILE A 23 6.77 -9.87 -5.87
CA ILE A 23 7.50 -8.66 -5.47
C ILE A 23 6.64 -7.41 -5.67
N PHE A 24 5.96 -7.32 -6.81
CA PHE A 24 5.11 -6.17 -7.08
C PHE A 24 3.97 -6.07 -6.07
N SER A 25 3.35 -7.19 -5.72
CA SER A 25 2.35 -7.26 -4.64
C SER A 25 2.91 -6.75 -3.31
N ILE A 26 4.13 -7.16 -2.95
CA ILE A 26 4.78 -6.72 -1.71
C ILE A 26 4.99 -5.20 -1.72
N LEU A 27 5.63 -4.68 -2.78
CA LEU A 27 5.92 -3.26 -2.92
C LEU A 27 4.64 -2.41 -2.90
N PHE A 28 3.62 -2.83 -3.65
CA PHE A 28 2.34 -2.15 -3.70
C PHE A 28 1.66 -2.11 -2.33
N LEU A 29 1.57 -3.25 -1.63
CA LEU A 29 0.90 -3.33 -0.34
C LEU A 29 1.63 -2.51 0.72
N THR A 30 2.97 -2.55 0.75
CA THR A 30 3.76 -1.75 1.71
C THR A 30 3.56 -0.25 1.48
N LEU A 31 3.63 0.23 0.24
CA LEU A 31 3.50 1.66 -0.08
C LEU A 31 2.06 2.18 0.07
N SER A 32 1.06 1.40 -0.35
CA SER A 32 -0.34 1.82 -0.24
C SER A 32 -0.80 1.82 1.22
N THR A 33 -0.33 0.86 2.02
CA THR A 33 -0.65 0.77 3.45
C THR A 33 0.08 1.87 4.23
N SER A 34 1.32 2.22 3.88
CA SER A 34 2.03 3.32 4.52
C SER A 34 1.39 4.68 4.28
N LEU A 35 0.92 4.95 3.06
CA LEU A 35 0.22 6.21 2.76
C LEU A 35 -1.10 6.38 3.51
N LEU A 36 -1.91 5.33 3.60
CA LEU A 36 -3.14 5.38 4.39
C LEU A 36 -2.84 5.58 5.89
N ASN A 37 -1.85 4.87 6.42
CA ASN A 37 -1.46 5.04 7.81
C ASN A 37 -0.85 6.43 8.08
N LEU A 38 -0.16 7.06 7.12
CA LEU A 38 0.27 8.46 7.27
C LEU A 38 -0.90 9.43 7.39
N ILE A 39 -2.00 9.19 6.65
CA ILE A 39 -3.23 9.99 6.78
C ILE A 39 -3.83 9.80 8.18
N ASP A 40 -3.88 8.56 8.67
CA ASP A 40 -4.43 8.25 10.00
C ASP A 40 -3.57 8.87 11.12
N ILE A 41 -2.23 8.80 11.01
CA ILE A 41 -1.30 9.49 11.92
C ILE A 41 -1.62 10.98 11.95
N GLU A 42 -1.75 11.61 10.78
CA GLU A 42 -1.97 13.05 10.70
C GLU A 42 -3.33 13.47 11.28
N ASN A 43 -4.37 12.65 11.08
CA ASN A 43 -5.68 12.84 11.70
C ASN A 43 -5.61 12.77 13.22
N ILE A 44 -4.90 11.78 13.78
CA ILE A 44 -4.72 11.61 15.23
C ILE A 44 -3.97 12.80 15.82
N PHE A 45 -2.84 13.18 15.21
CA PHE A 45 -2.08 14.37 15.61
C PHE A 45 -2.94 15.63 15.58
N TYR A 46 -3.76 15.79 14.55
CA TYR A 46 -4.64 16.94 14.44
C TYR A 46 -5.71 16.96 15.53
N THR A 47 -6.32 15.83 15.85
CA THR A 47 -7.32 15.77 16.92
C THR A 47 -6.72 16.14 18.27
N GLU A 48 -5.54 15.64 18.60
CA GLU A 48 -4.86 15.98 19.85
C GLU A 48 -4.48 17.46 19.90
N VAL A 49 -3.84 17.99 18.85
CA VAL A 49 -3.38 19.38 18.83
C VAL A 49 -4.53 20.38 18.79
N LYS A 50 -5.62 20.07 18.07
CA LYS A 50 -6.79 20.96 17.97
C LYS A 50 -7.44 21.19 19.34
N GLU A 51 -7.46 20.19 20.21
CA GLU A 51 -7.98 20.31 21.58
C GLU A 51 -7.09 21.21 22.45
N LEU A 52 -5.78 21.22 22.19
CA LEU A 52 -4.77 21.93 22.98
C LEU A 52 -4.53 23.40 22.54
N ALA A 53 -4.69 23.73 21.25
CA ALA A 53 -4.55 25.09 20.76
C ALA A 53 -5.23 25.32 19.40
N ASN A 54 -6.07 26.37 19.29
CA ASN A 54 -6.71 26.76 18.03
C ASN A 54 -5.73 27.58 17.15
N ILE A 55 -4.75 26.90 16.56
CA ILE A 55 -3.72 27.53 15.72
C ILE A 55 -4.13 27.43 14.25
N SER A 56 -4.60 28.53 13.67
CA SER A 56 -5.03 28.60 12.26
C SER A 56 -3.93 28.19 11.26
N ILE A 57 -2.67 28.44 11.58
CA ILE A 57 -1.49 28.04 10.80
C ILE A 57 -1.34 26.50 10.76
N TYR A 58 -1.59 25.84 11.90
CA TYR A 58 -1.52 24.37 11.99
C TYR A 58 -2.62 23.70 11.17
N VAL A 59 -3.86 24.23 11.22
CA VAL A 59 -4.98 23.75 10.39
C VAL A 59 -4.65 23.82 8.89
N LYS A 60 -4.03 24.92 8.45
CA LYS A 60 -3.62 25.11 7.04
C LYS A 60 -2.54 24.11 6.62
N ASN A 61 -1.57 23.83 7.50
CA ASN A 61 -0.51 22.85 7.23
C ASN A 61 -1.05 21.42 7.20
N TYR A 62 -1.94 21.08 8.12
CA TYR A 62 -2.67 19.81 8.16
C TYR A 62 -3.44 19.54 6.85
N GLN A 63 -4.24 20.52 6.39
CA GLN A 63 -5.00 20.38 5.15
C GLN A 63 -4.10 20.14 3.93
N LYS A 64 -2.95 20.81 3.86
CA LYS A 64 -1.96 20.59 2.79
C LYS A 64 -1.35 19.19 2.85
N LEU A 65 -1.02 18.69 4.04
CA LEU A 65 -0.45 17.35 4.24
C LEU A 65 -1.44 16.25 3.84
N ILE A 66 -2.69 16.34 4.32
CA ILE A 66 -3.73 15.37 3.94
C ILE A 66 -3.98 15.38 2.45
N HIS A 67 -4.06 16.56 1.84
CA HIS A 67 -4.23 16.66 0.40
C HIS A 67 -3.08 16.00 -0.35
N LEU A 68 -1.83 16.24 0.07
CA LEU A 68 -0.67 15.57 -0.52
C LEU A 68 -0.76 14.05 -0.39
N TYR A 69 -0.99 13.52 0.81
CA TYR A 69 -1.03 12.08 1.05
C TYR A 69 -2.16 11.41 0.25
N SER A 70 -3.31 12.07 0.16
CA SER A 70 -4.45 11.60 -0.63
C SER A 70 -4.12 11.56 -2.13
N VAL A 71 -3.49 12.62 -2.66
CA VAL A 71 -3.06 12.68 -4.06
C VAL A 71 -2.00 11.61 -4.35
N MET A 72 -1.00 11.46 -3.48
CA MET A 72 0.03 10.42 -3.61
C MET A 72 -0.59 9.02 -3.61
N TYR A 73 -1.58 8.77 -2.75
CA TYR A 73 -2.28 7.49 -2.69
C TYR A 73 -3.07 7.21 -3.98
N ILE A 74 -3.81 8.19 -4.50
CA ILE A 74 -4.56 8.04 -5.76
C ILE A 74 -3.61 7.78 -6.93
N VAL A 75 -2.53 8.55 -7.04
CA VAL A 75 -1.51 8.36 -8.10
C VAL A 75 -0.89 6.97 -8.00
N LEU A 76 -0.51 6.54 -6.78
CA LEU A 76 0.03 5.20 -6.54
C LEU A 76 -0.96 4.11 -6.96
N LEU A 77 -2.26 4.24 -6.62
CA LEU A 77 -3.29 3.30 -7.02
C LEU A 77 -3.40 3.19 -8.55
N VAL A 78 -3.47 4.32 -9.25
CA VAL A 78 -3.60 4.33 -10.72
C VAL A 78 -2.40 3.67 -11.37
N VAL A 79 -1.18 4.06 -10.98
CA VAL A 79 0.06 3.48 -11.51
C VAL A 79 0.13 1.98 -11.21
N ALA A 80 -0.22 1.57 -9.99
CA ALA A 80 -0.17 0.18 -9.60
C ALA A 80 -1.17 -0.69 -10.37
N LEU A 81 -2.40 -0.21 -10.59
CA LEU A 81 -3.41 -0.91 -11.37
C LEU A 81 -2.96 -1.12 -12.82
N ILE A 82 -2.36 -0.10 -13.45
CA ILE A 82 -1.81 -0.22 -14.80
C ILE A 82 -0.71 -1.28 -14.83
N PHE A 83 0.20 -1.26 -13.84
CA PHE A 83 1.32 -2.19 -13.78
C PHE A 83 0.86 -3.64 -13.56
N ILE A 84 -0.06 -3.88 -12.61
CA ILE A 84 -0.64 -5.21 -12.34
C ILE A 84 -1.35 -5.75 -13.57
N CYS A 85 -2.18 -4.93 -14.22
CA CYS A 85 -2.87 -5.35 -15.45
C CYS A 85 -1.88 -5.68 -16.56
N GLY A 86 -0.81 -4.89 -16.72
CA GLY A 86 0.27 -5.16 -17.67
C GLY A 86 1.01 -6.47 -17.38
N LEU A 87 1.37 -6.72 -16.13
CA LEU A 87 2.05 -7.96 -15.70
C LEU A 87 1.16 -9.19 -15.90
N ILE A 88 -0.12 -9.11 -15.54
CA ILE A 88 -1.10 -10.19 -15.75
C ILE A 88 -1.30 -10.47 -17.24
N PHE A 89 -1.44 -9.43 -18.05
CA PHE A 89 -1.58 -9.57 -19.49
C PHE A 89 -0.36 -10.25 -20.11
N SER A 90 0.84 -9.83 -19.73
CA SER A 90 2.10 -10.45 -20.15
C SER A 90 2.20 -11.91 -19.71
N ALA A 91 1.82 -12.21 -18.46
CA ALA A 91 1.80 -13.57 -17.93
C ALA A 91 0.89 -14.50 -18.75
N ILE A 92 -0.28 -14.02 -19.15
CA ILE A 92 -1.25 -14.79 -19.93
C ILE A 92 -0.81 -14.94 -21.39
N GLN A 93 -0.17 -13.91 -21.98
CA GLN A 93 0.41 -14.01 -23.32
C GLN A 93 1.47 -15.10 -23.42
N ILE A 94 2.35 -15.21 -22.41
CA ILE A 94 3.38 -16.24 -22.37
C ILE A 94 2.75 -17.64 -22.26
N LYS A 95 1.63 -17.76 -21.56
CA LYS A 95 0.88 -19.02 -21.38
C LYS A 95 -0.11 -19.34 -22.50
N LYS A 96 -0.19 -18.50 -23.53
CA LYS A 96 -1.19 -18.64 -24.60
C LYS A 96 -1.14 -20.00 -25.29
N GLN A 97 0.06 -20.52 -25.55
CA GLN A 97 0.22 -21.83 -26.21
C GLN A 97 -0.31 -22.97 -25.36
N ASP A 98 -0.11 -22.93 -24.04
CA ASP A 98 -0.58 -23.97 -23.13
C ASP A 98 -2.10 -23.91 -22.96
N MET A 99 -2.68 -22.71 -22.89
CA MET A 99 -4.14 -22.54 -22.88
C MET A 99 -4.80 -23.07 -24.17
N LEU A 100 -4.13 -22.90 -25.33
CA LEU A 100 -4.60 -23.47 -26.59
C LEU A 100 -4.50 -25.00 -26.61
N LYS A 101 -3.40 -25.58 -26.10
CA LYS A 101 -3.27 -27.04 -25.95
C LYS A 101 -4.39 -27.62 -25.08
N TRP A 102 -4.70 -26.98 -23.95
CA TRP A 102 -5.80 -27.42 -23.09
C TRP A 102 -7.16 -27.35 -23.80
N ARG A 103 -7.38 -26.31 -24.60
CA ARG A 103 -8.60 -26.21 -25.41
C ARG A 103 -8.70 -27.33 -26.45
N ILE A 104 -7.60 -27.67 -27.13
CA ILE A 104 -7.55 -28.76 -28.12
C ILE A 104 -7.77 -30.13 -27.43
N MET A 105 -7.27 -30.29 -26.21
CA MET A 105 -7.52 -31.49 -25.37
C MET A 105 -8.97 -31.61 -24.88
N GLY A 106 -9.85 -30.67 -25.22
CA GLY A 106 -11.28 -30.72 -24.88
C GLY A 106 -11.64 -30.12 -23.52
N PHE A 107 -10.73 -29.41 -22.85
CA PHE A 107 -11.07 -28.72 -21.60
C PHE A 107 -12.05 -27.56 -21.85
N LYS A 108 -13.10 -27.48 -21.02
CA LYS A 108 -14.08 -26.37 -21.07
C LYS A 108 -13.38 -25.03 -20.78
N ASN A 109 -13.78 -23.97 -21.48
CA ASN A 109 -13.24 -22.61 -21.27
C ASN A 109 -13.28 -22.16 -19.80
N HIS A 110 -14.36 -22.50 -19.07
CA HIS A 110 -14.48 -22.20 -17.65
C HIS A 110 -13.34 -22.82 -16.81
N PHE A 111 -12.92 -24.04 -17.13
CA PHE A 111 -11.81 -24.70 -16.45
C PHE A 111 -10.48 -23.97 -16.69
N ILE A 112 -10.23 -23.56 -17.94
CA ILE A 112 -9.02 -22.82 -18.33
C ILE A 112 -8.96 -21.47 -17.59
N ILE A 113 -10.06 -20.71 -17.55
CA ILE A 113 -10.13 -19.43 -16.83
C ILE A 113 -9.90 -19.63 -15.34
N LYS A 114 -10.57 -20.63 -14.73
CA LYS A 114 -10.40 -20.94 -13.30
C LYS A 114 -8.95 -21.29 -12.96
N GLN A 115 -8.29 -22.05 -13.84
CA GLN A 115 -6.89 -22.41 -13.68
C GLN A 115 -5.96 -21.19 -13.80
N ALA A 116 -6.21 -20.32 -14.79
CA ALA A 116 -5.45 -19.08 -14.97
C ALA A 116 -5.56 -18.15 -13.75
N VAL A 117 -6.77 -17.97 -13.20
CA VAL A 117 -7.02 -17.20 -11.98
C VAL A 117 -6.23 -17.77 -10.81
N LEU A 118 -6.25 -19.10 -10.62
CA LEU A 118 -5.54 -19.75 -9.52
C LEU A 118 -4.03 -19.54 -9.62
N GLU A 119 -3.47 -19.67 -10.82
CA GLU A 119 -2.04 -19.50 -11.08
C GLU A 119 -1.55 -18.08 -10.83
N THR A 120 -2.38 -17.07 -11.09
CA THR A 120 -2.06 -15.67 -10.76
C THR A 120 -2.28 -15.33 -9.30
N LEU A 121 -3.24 -15.97 -8.63
CA LEU A 121 -3.52 -15.71 -7.22
C LEU A 121 -2.44 -16.25 -6.29
N ILE A 122 -1.82 -17.40 -6.61
CA ILE A 122 -0.77 -17.99 -5.77
C ILE A 122 0.38 -17.00 -5.45
N PRO A 123 1.06 -16.39 -6.44
CA PRO A 123 2.13 -15.44 -6.15
C PRO A 123 1.64 -14.16 -5.46
N LEU A 124 0.42 -13.70 -5.76
CA LEU A 124 -0.17 -12.54 -5.07
C LEU A 124 -0.45 -12.83 -3.61
N LEU A 125 -1.06 -13.98 -3.30
CA LEU A 125 -1.32 -14.41 -1.92
C LEU A 125 -0.04 -14.63 -1.14
N ALA A 126 1.02 -15.14 -1.78
CA ALA A 126 2.34 -15.21 -1.16
C ALA A 126 2.88 -13.82 -0.79
N GLY A 127 2.71 -12.82 -1.66
CA GLY A 127 3.07 -11.44 -1.38
C GLY A 127 2.23 -10.79 -0.27
N VAL A 128 0.92 -11.05 -0.24
CA VAL A 128 0.00 -10.63 0.83
C VAL A 128 0.41 -11.24 2.17
N LEU A 129 0.68 -12.54 2.22
CA LEU A 129 1.12 -13.21 3.44
C LEU A 129 2.47 -12.68 3.93
N PHE A 130 3.42 -12.48 3.02
CA PHE A 130 4.73 -11.94 3.37
C PHE A 130 4.62 -10.53 3.96
N THR A 131 3.81 -9.65 3.34
CA THR A 131 3.58 -8.29 3.85
C THR A 131 2.83 -8.27 5.17
N ALA A 132 1.82 -9.13 5.36
CA ALA A 132 1.14 -9.26 6.63
C ALA A 132 2.10 -9.67 7.76
N VAL A 133 2.94 -10.68 7.53
CA VAL A 133 3.94 -11.12 8.51
C VAL A 133 4.96 -10.00 8.77
N ALA A 134 5.44 -9.31 7.73
CA ALA A 134 6.37 -8.20 7.89
C ALA A 134 5.77 -7.05 8.71
N LEU A 135 4.51 -6.67 8.48
CA LEU A 135 3.84 -5.61 9.24
C LEU A 135 3.61 -6.01 10.70
N LEU A 136 3.28 -7.27 10.98
CA LEU A 136 3.07 -7.76 12.34
C LEU A 136 4.37 -7.92 13.13
N VAL A 137 5.40 -8.51 12.52
CA VAL A 137 6.68 -8.78 13.20
C VAL A 137 7.51 -7.51 13.34
N CYS A 138 7.53 -6.65 12.32
CA CYS A 138 8.33 -5.43 12.30
C CYS A 138 7.49 -4.17 12.58
N GLN A 139 6.43 -4.27 13.37
CA GLN A 139 5.49 -3.17 13.62
C GLN A 139 6.20 -1.90 14.12
N HIS A 140 7.05 -2.01 15.14
CA HIS A 140 7.76 -0.83 15.68
C HIS A 140 8.73 -0.22 14.67
N THR A 141 9.40 -1.04 13.85
CA THR A 141 10.27 -0.55 12.79
C THR A 141 9.47 0.18 11.72
N TYR A 142 8.28 -0.33 11.39
CA TYR A 142 7.36 0.29 10.44
C TYR A 142 6.85 1.65 10.95
N GLU A 143 6.42 1.74 12.22
CA GLU A 143 5.99 3.00 12.85
C GLU A 143 7.11 4.04 12.92
N PHE A 144 8.33 3.61 13.29
CA PHE A 144 9.51 4.48 13.29
C PHE A 144 9.81 5.04 11.89
N LEU A 145 9.66 4.22 10.85
CA LEU A 145 9.90 4.63 9.47
C LEU A 145 8.85 5.65 9.00
N LEU A 146 7.58 5.44 9.34
CA LEU A 146 6.49 6.38 9.05
C LEU A 146 6.72 7.76 9.70
N THR A 147 7.06 7.76 10.99
CA THR A 147 7.31 9.00 11.74
C THR A 147 8.57 9.74 11.25
N SER A 148 9.59 9.00 10.80
CA SER A 148 10.82 9.57 10.22
C SER A 148 10.62 10.16 8.82
N ILE A 149 9.70 9.61 8.02
CA ILE A 149 9.40 10.13 6.67
C ILE A 149 8.60 11.44 6.72
N LYS A 150 7.74 11.61 7.74
CA LYS A 150 6.90 12.82 7.91
C LYS A 150 7.69 14.15 7.84
N PRO A 151 8.78 14.38 8.59
CA PRO A 151 9.54 15.63 8.51
C PRO A 151 10.18 15.84 7.13
N TRP A 152 10.59 14.77 6.45
CA TRP A 152 11.12 14.85 5.09
C TRP A 152 10.06 15.31 4.07
N LEU A 153 8.84 14.74 4.15
CA LEU A 153 7.70 15.17 3.32
C LEU A 153 7.28 16.63 3.63
N SER A 154 7.29 17.01 4.91
CA SER A 154 6.97 18.38 5.34
C SER A 154 7.98 19.41 4.81
N GLN A 155 9.26 19.05 4.74
CA GLN A 155 10.30 19.92 4.20
C GLN A 155 10.14 20.12 2.68
N LEU A 156 9.75 19.06 1.96
CA LEU A 156 9.51 19.13 0.52
C LEU A 156 8.36 20.07 0.14
N LEU A 157 7.36 20.21 1.02
CA LEU A 157 6.23 21.12 0.87
C LEU A 157 6.50 22.56 1.36
N GLY A 158 7.68 22.84 1.93
CA GLY A 158 8.00 24.14 2.53
C GLY A 158 7.05 24.52 3.67
N LEU A 159 6.52 23.53 4.41
CA LEU A 159 5.63 23.80 5.53
C LEU A 159 6.42 24.38 6.70
N GLU A 160 5.88 25.44 7.29
CA GLU A 160 6.41 26.01 8.54
C GLU A 160 6.38 24.95 9.64
N ARG A 161 7.55 24.69 10.23
CA ARG A 161 7.67 23.78 11.38
C ARG A 161 6.95 24.42 12.56
N VAL A 162 5.80 23.87 12.93
CA VAL A 162 5.17 24.19 14.21
C VAL A 162 5.97 23.45 15.29
N ALA A 163 6.79 24.18 16.03
CA ALA A 163 7.56 23.62 17.13
C ALA A 163 6.62 23.33 18.30
N PHE A 164 6.27 22.06 18.49
CA PHE A 164 5.68 21.59 19.73
C PHE A 164 6.82 21.31 20.70
N PHE A 165 7.01 22.19 21.68
CA PHE A 165 7.98 21.94 22.75
C PHE A 165 7.47 20.78 23.61
N SER A 166 8.20 19.67 23.55
CA SER A 166 8.02 18.53 24.45
C SER A 166 8.29 18.96 25.89
N SER A 167 7.43 18.56 26.83
CA SER A 167 7.61 18.76 28.26
C SER A 167 8.85 18.09 28.86
N ASN A 168 9.53 17.23 28.08
CA ASN A 168 10.77 16.54 28.49
C ASN A 168 12.05 17.21 27.95
N ALA A 169 11.95 18.33 27.24
CA ALA A 169 13.12 19.15 26.97
C ALA A 169 13.45 19.93 28.24
N ILE A 170 14.51 19.54 28.95
CA ILE A 170 15.12 20.37 29.98
C ILE A 170 15.49 21.68 29.29
N ILE A 171 14.74 22.74 29.63
CA ILE A 171 15.03 24.09 29.17
C ILE A 171 16.31 24.49 29.90
N GLU A 172 17.46 24.19 29.30
CA GLU A 172 18.70 24.88 29.67
C GLU A 172 18.49 26.34 29.31
N SER A 173 18.23 27.12 30.35
CA SER A 173 18.00 28.56 30.35
C SER A 173 19.12 29.28 29.60
N THR A 174 18.96 29.46 28.30
CA THR A 174 19.73 30.42 27.50
C THR A 174 18.93 31.73 27.49
N PRO A 175 19.36 32.77 28.24
CA PRO A 175 18.50 33.92 28.56
C PRO A 175 18.23 34.89 27.39
N ASN A 176 18.77 34.65 26.20
CA ASN A 176 18.84 35.67 25.15
C ASN A 176 17.88 35.48 23.97
N GLN A 177 17.03 34.45 23.94
CA GLN A 177 16.09 34.24 22.83
C GLN A 177 14.60 34.37 23.17
N ILE A 178 14.25 34.64 24.44
CA ILE A 178 12.85 34.66 24.90
C ILE A 178 12.18 36.04 24.74
N MET A 179 12.93 37.10 24.37
CA MET A 179 12.38 38.47 24.27
C MET A 179 11.40 38.72 23.09
N HIS A 180 11.17 37.76 22.19
CA HIS A 180 10.24 37.93 21.06
C HIS A 180 9.05 36.94 21.00
N THR A 181 8.95 35.99 21.92
CA THR A 181 7.79 35.10 21.98
C THR A 181 6.72 35.69 22.91
N ASN A 182 5.73 36.36 22.32
CA ASN A 182 4.51 36.75 23.00
C ASN A 182 3.92 35.58 23.80
N SER A 183 3.63 35.86 25.06
CA SER A 183 2.90 35.10 26.08
C SER A 183 1.75 34.23 25.55
N ASN A 184 2.06 33.00 25.14
CA ASN A 184 1.22 31.79 25.17
C ASN A 184 2.05 30.59 24.70
N THR A 185 3.05 30.19 25.48
CA THR A 185 3.79 28.96 25.26
C THR A 185 3.02 27.79 25.86
N ASN A 186 2.17 27.13 25.06
CA ASN A 186 1.52 25.88 25.46
C ASN A 186 2.55 24.75 25.40
N PHE A 187 2.95 24.23 26.57
CA PHE A 187 3.73 23.00 26.67
C PHE A 187 2.79 21.83 26.36
N ILE A 188 3.03 21.17 25.23
CA ILE A 188 2.18 20.07 24.77
C ILE A 188 2.98 18.79 24.98
N SER A 189 2.59 17.99 25.98
CA SER A 189 3.01 16.60 26.05
C SER A 189 2.21 15.82 25.01
N LEU A 190 2.71 15.75 23.78
CA LEU A 190 2.16 14.85 22.77
C LEU A 190 2.50 13.43 23.23
N GLY A 191 1.51 12.72 23.76
CA GLY A 191 1.58 11.28 23.85
C GLY A 191 1.51 10.77 22.42
N ILE A 192 2.66 10.55 21.77
CA ILE A 192 2.68 9.84 20.49
C ILE A 192 2.22 8.42 20.82
N THR A 193 0.91 8.20 20.82
CA THR A 193 0.35 6.88 20.99
C THR A 193 0.74 6.08 19.76
N ASN A 194 1.30 4.90 19.99
CA ASN A 194 1.59 3.94 18.92
C ASN A 194 0.36 3.81 18.03
N LEU A 195 0.56 3.64 16.73
CA LEU A 195 -0.58 3.47 15.82
C LEU A 195 -1.35 2.22 16.23
N ASP A 196 -2.67 2.33 16.37
CA ASP A 196 -3.48 1.17 16.68
C ASP A 196 -3.29 0.10 15.60
N THR A 197 -2.98 -1.13 16.03
CA THR A 197 -2.84 -2.30 15.15
C THR A 197 -4.09 -2.54 14.30
N HIS A 198 -5.25 -2.13 14.82
CA HIS A 198 -6.51 -2.11 14.10
C HIS A 198 -6.48 -1.19 12.87
N ASN A 199 -5.90 0.01 12.96
CA ASN A 199 -5.81 0.93 11.84
C ASN A 199 -4.86 0.41 10.76
N ILE A 200 -3.70 -0.13 11.16
CA ILE A 200 -2.76 -0.78 10.25
C ILE A 200 -3.43 -1.94 9.50
N SER A 201 -4.13 -2.81 10.22
CA SER A 201 -4.77 -3.99 9.64
C SER A 201 -5.95 -3.64 8.73
N THR A 202 -6.76 -2.64 9.07
CA THR A 202 -7.87 -2.20 8.21
C THR A 202 -7.37 -1.58 6.90
N ALA A 203 -6.33 -0.74 6.95
CA ALA A 203 -5.69 -0.19 5.74
C ALA A 203 -5.10 -1.31 4.86
N PHE A 204 -4.42 -2.28 5.48
CA PHE A 204 -3.87 -3.44 4.79
C PHE A 204 -4.95 -4.32 4.14
N ILE A 205 -6.06 -4.60 4.84
CA ILE A 205 -7.17 -5.40 4.31
C ILE A 205 -7.83 -4.70 3.12
N LYS A 206 -8.05 -3.37 3.19
CA LYS A 206 -8.62 -2.60 2.07
C LYS A 206 -7.73 -2.70 0.82
N ASN A 207 -6.43 -2.50 0.96
CA ASN A 207 -5.48 -2.55 -0.15
C ASN A 207 -5.30 -3.97 -0.72
N SER A 208 -5.29 -4.99 0.13
CA SER A 208 -5.20 -6.40 -0.29
C SER A 208 -6.46 -6.87 -1.02
N LEU A 209 -7.65 -6.47 -0.57
CA LEU A 209 -8.90 -6.75 -1.27
C LEU A 209 -8.90 -6.10 -2.65
N LEU A 210 -8.52 -4.82 -2.74
CA LEU A 210 -8.41 -4.10 -4.01
C LEU A 210 -7.45 -4.82 -4.97
N LEU A 211 -6.29 -5.25 -4.49
CA LEU A 211 -5.31 -6.00 -5.27
C LEU A 211 -5.88 -7.32 -5.83
N ILE A 212 -6.54 -8.11 -4.99
CA ILE A 212 -7.11 -9.41 -5.37
C ILE A 212 -8.25 -9.21 -6.38
N VAL A 213 -9.13 -8.25 -6.15
CA VAL A 213 -10.25 -7.95 -7.06
C VAL A 213 -9.72 -7.45 -8.41
N ALA A 214 -8.77 -6.52 -8.43
CA ALA A 214 -8.18 -6.03 -9.67
C ALA A 214 -7.49 -7.16 -10.46
N ALA A 215 -6.73 -8.01 -9.77
CA ALA A 215 -6.04 -9.13 -10.41
C ALA A 215 -7.00 -10.19 -10.97
N THR A 216 -8.05 -10.54 -10.22
CA THR A 216 -9.06 -11.52 -10.68
C THR A 216 -9.86 -10.98 -11.88
N ILE A 217 -10.27 -9.72 -11.85
CA ILE A 217 -10.97 -9.10 -13.00
C ILE A 217 -10.04 -9.06 -14.21
N SER A 218 -8.79 -8.62 -14.03
CA SER A 218 -7.81 -8.51 -15.11
C SER A 218 -7.50 -9.88 -15.74
N THR A 219 -7.35 -10.92 -14.92
CA THR A 219 -7.09 -12.30 -15.39
C THR A 219 -8.27 -12.90 -16.13
N ILE A 220 -9.50 -12.70 -15.64
CA ILE A 220 -10.71 -13.15 -16.32
C ILE A 220 -10.87 -12.42 -17.66
N ALA A 221 -10.72 -11.08 -17.69
CA ALA A 221 -10.88 -10.29 -18.90
C ALA A 221 -9.86 -10.70 -19.97
N SER A 222 -8.59 -10.77 -19.60
CA SER A 222 -7.51 -11.19 -20.52
C SER A 222 -7.70 -12.63 -20.99
N SER A 223 -7.89 -13.60 -20.10
CA SER A 223 -8.12 -15.01 -20.51
C SER A 223 -9.36 -15.19 -21.40
N TYR A 224 -10.45 -14.46 -21.11
CA TYR A 224 -11.66 -14.48 -21.94
C TYR A 224 -11.42 -13.93 -23.34
N THR A 225 -10.72 -12.79 -23.47
CA THR A 225 -10.39 -12.22 -24.79
C THR A 225 -9.53 -13.15 -25.64
N PHE A 226 -8.61 -13.92 -25.03
CA PHE A 226 -7.83 -14.94 -25.74
C PHE A 226 -8.67 -16.13 -26.18
N LEU A 227 -9.54 -16.64 -25.31
CA LEU A 227 -10.38 -17.81 -25.60
C LEU A 227 -11.44 -17.51 -26.67
N LYS A 228 -11.90 -16.25 -26.78
CA LYS A 228 -12.85 -15.81 -27.82
C LYS A 228 -12.24 -15.83 -29.22
N LYS A 229 -10.92 -15.58 -29.37
CA LYS A 229 -10.25 -15.71 -30.67
C LYS A 229 -10.30 -17.19 -31.09
N ARG A 230 -10.99 -17.49 -32.20
CA ARG A 230 -11.00 -18.86 -32.76
C ARG A 230 -9.57 -19.23 -33.15
N PRO A 231 -9.11 -20.47 -32.91
CA PRO A 231 -7.91 -20.97 -33.55
C PRO A 231 -8.18 -20.92 -35.05
N GLN A 232 -7.48 -20.04 -35.76
CA GLN A 232 -7.30 -20.20 -37.19
C GLN A 232 -6.35 -21.39 -37.32
N TYR A 233 -6.92 -22.52 -37.71
CA TYR A 233 -6.16 -23.65 -38.23
C TYR A 233 -5.67 -23.30 -39.62
#